data_AF-A0A7C3KCY9-F1
#
_entry.id   AF-A0A7C3KCY9-F1
#
_cell.length_a   1.000
_cell.length_b   1.000
_cell.length_c   1.000
_cell.angle_alpha   90.00
_cell.angle_beta   90.00
_cell.angle_gamma   90.00
#
_symmetry.space_group_name_H-M   'P 1'
#
loop_
_entity.id
_entity.type
_entity.pdbx_description
1 polymer ?
#
loop_
_entity_poly.entity_id
_entity_poly.type
_entity_poly.pdbx_seq_one_letter_code
_entity_poly.pdbx_strand_id
1 'polypeptide(L)'
;MVGNLNLDPSLTTQFSILKKGSFKSCHIYLPGLPKPVGAIAYGGRYYSCVRFYTDFDSAQRGAQRLIERGNPILLTQVPKGLILWVFEPDARVA
;
A
#
# COMPACT_ATOMS: atom_id res chain seq x y z
N MET A 1 -26.34 8.96 29.77
CA MET A 1 -24.99 8.63 29.27
C MET A 1 -25.11 8.11 27.85
N VAL A 2 -24.93 8.98 26.86
CA VAL A 2 -24.84 8.59 25.45
C VAL A 2 -23.62 9.30 24.89
N GLY A 3 -22.48 8.61 24.91
CA GLY A 3 -21.29 9.04 24.20
C GLY A 3 -21.45 8.65 22.74
N ASN A 4 -21.99 9.54 21.92
CA ASN A 4 -21.90 9.38 20.47
C ASN A 4 -20.43 9.50 20.10
N LEU A 5 -19.81 8.39 19.68
CA LEU A 5 -18.54 8.43 18.95
C LEU A 5 -18.82 9.12 17.61
N ASN A 6 -18.64 10.44 17.59
CA ASN A 6 -18.50 11.17 16.35
C ASN A 6 -17.19 10.70 15.72
N LEU A 7 -17.29 9.76 14.78
CA LEU A 7 -16.21 9.47 13.85
C LEU A 7 -15.93 10.76 13.07
N ASP A 8 -14.72 11.29 13.24
CA ASP A 8 -14.28 12.51 12.54
C ASP A 8 -14.25 12.24 11.02
N PRO A 9 -15.02 12.97 10.19
CA PRO A 9 -15.02 12.84 8.74
C PRO A 9 -13.68 13.21 8.08
N SER A 10 -12.70 13.74 8.82
CA SER A 10 -11.34 13.99 8.35
C SER A 10 -10.47 12.74 8.16
N LEU A 11 -10.91 11.57 8.66
CA LEU A 11 -10.27 10.26 8.37
C LEU A 11 -10.66 9.73 6.98
N THR A 12 -10.62 10.61 5.98
CA THR A 12 -10.74 10.22 4.57
C THR A 12 -9.54 9.35 4.26
N THR A 13 -9.76 8.07 3.94
CA THR A 13 -8.67 7.11 3.68
C THR A 13 -7.69 7.68 2.66
N GLN A 14 -6.47 8.02 3.11
CA GLN A 14 -5.45 8.69 2.28
C GLN A 14 -4.72 7.71 1.34
N PHE A 15 -5.17 6.45 1.29
CA PHE A 15 -4.65 5.39 0.44
C PHE A 15 -5.79 4.62 -0.21
N SER A 16 -5.55 4.11 -1.42
CA SER A 16 -6.52 3.27 -2.13
C SER A 16 -6.34 1.79 -1.76
N ILE A 17 -7.45 1.06 -1.71
CA ILE A 17 -7.46 -0.41 -1.57
C ILE A 17 -7.88 -1.01 -2.91
N LEU A 18 -6.99 -1.78 -3.51
CA LEU A 18 -7.18 -2.40 -4.81
C LEU A 18 -7.63 -3.85 -4.69
N LYS A 19 -8.50 -4.28 -5.60
CA LYS A 19 -8.88 -5.68 -5.76
C LYS A 19 -7.95 -6.35 -6.79
N LYS A 20 -7.90 -7.68 -6.73
CA LYS A 20 -7.22 -8.48 -7.76
C LYS A 20 -7.79 -8.12 -9.14
N GLY A 21 -6.90 -7.97 -10.13
CA GLY A 21 -7.26 -7.58 -11.50
C GLY A 21 -7.19 -6.07 -11.77
N SER A 22 -7.19 -5.22 -10.73
CA SER A 22 -7.02 -3.77 -10.89
C SER A 22 -5.54 -3.34 -11.03
N PHE A 23 -4.60 -4.25 -10.85
CA PHE A 23 -3.15 -4.03 -10.94
C PHE A 23 -2.48 -5.21 -11.67
N LYS A 24 -1.25 -5.01 -12.13
CA LYS A 24 -0.42 -6.07 -12.73
C LYS A 24 0.75 -6.41 -11.82
N SER A 25 0.95 -7.69 -11.50
CA SER A 25 2.18 -8.14 -10.83
C SER A 25 3.37 -8.01 -11.78
N CYS A 26 4.52 -7.61 -11.26
CA CYS A 26 5.76 -7.46 -12.03
C CYS A 26 6.99 -7.61 -11.14
N HIS A 27 8.17 -7.45 -11.74
CA HIS A 27 9.41 -7.26 -11.01
C HIS A 27 10.01 -5.91 -11.39
N ILE A 28 10.64 -5.24 -10.42
CA ILE A 28 11.29 -3.95 -10.61
C ILE A 28 12.71 -3.96 -10.05
N TYR A 29 13.59 -3.20 -10.69
CA TYR A 29 14.87 -2.79 -10.12
C TYR A 29 14.66 -1.58 -9.22
N LEU A 30 15.24 -1.61 -8.01
CA LEU A 30 15.32 -0.49 -7.09
C LEU A 30 16.78 -0.07 -6.90
N PRO A 31 17.06 1.23 -6.74
CA PRO A 31 18.41 1.70 -6.40
C PRO A 31 18.95 0.98 -5.15
N GLY A 32 20.21 0.52 -5.23
CA GLY A 32 20.90 -0.12 -4.12
C GLY A 32 20.55 -1.60 -3.89
N LEU A 33 19.59 -2.17 -4.63
CA LEU A 33 19.32 -3.61 -4.57
C LEU A 33 19.99 -4.36 -5.74
N PRO A 34 20.68 -5.48 -5.48
CA PRO A 34 21.41 -6.21 -6.51
C PRO A 34 20.51 -7.08 -7.41
N LYS A 35 19.24 -7.27 -7.04
CA LYS A 35 18.28 -8.13 -7.75
C LYS A 35 16.91 -7.47 -7.82
N PRO A 36 16.11 -7.75 -8.86
CA PRO A 36 14.73 -7.29 -8.92
C PRO A 36 13.91 -7.77 -7.73
N VAL A 37 12.93 -6.97 -7.32
CA VAL A 37 11.97 -7.30 -6.27
C VAL A 37 10.56 -7.45 -6.85
N GLY A 38 9.75 -8.28 -6.19
CA GLY A 38 8.34 -8.42 -6.54
C GLY A 38 7.56 -7.12 -6.28
N ALA A 39 6.77 -6.71 -7.26
CA ALA A 39 6.09 -5.43 -7.28
C ALA A 39 4.72 -5.51 -7.96
N ILE A 40 3.97 -4.40 -7.88
CA ILE A 40 2.77 -4.18 -8.69
C ILE A 40 2.90 -2.90 -9.53
N ALA A 41 2.31 -2.91 -10.72
CA ALA A 41 2.11 -1.75 -11.56
C ALA A 41 0.64 -1.31 -11.49
N TYR A 42 0.43 -0.04 -11.16
CA TYR A 42 -0.90 0.59 -11.06
C TYR A 42 -0.82 2.07 -11.44
N GLY A 43 -1.70 2.52 -12.34
CA GLY A 43 -1.76 3.94 -12.74
C GLY A 43 -0.45 4.48 -13.32
N GLY A 44 0.31 3.67 -14.05
CA GLY A 44 1.62 4.05 -14.62
C GLY A 44 2.75 4.17 -13.59
N ARG A 45 2.53 3.73 -12.36
CA ARG A 45 3.50 3.75 -11.25
C ARG A 45 3.81 2.33 -10.78
N TYR A 46 4.99 2.17 -10.18
CA TYR A 46 5.44 0.93 -9.58
C TYR A 46 5.42 1.01 -8.06
N TYR A 47 5.05 -0.10 -7.42
CA TYR A 47 5.00 -0.19 -5.98
C TYR A 47 5.63 -1.50 -5.49
N SER A 48 6.50 -1.40 -4.48
CA SER A 48 7.17 -2.56 -3.87
C SER A 48 6.39 -3.05 -2.63
N CYS A 49 6.50 -4.34 -2.32
CA CYS A 49 5.83 -4.93 -1.17
C CYS A 49 6.54 -4.54 0.13
N VAL A 50 5.81 -3.93 1.06
CA VAL A 50 6.33 -3.58 2.39
C VAL A 50 5.98 -4.67 3.40
N ARG A 51 4.70 -5.03 3.49
CA ARG A 51 4.22 -5.94 4.54
C ARG A 51 2.85 -6.52 4.22
N PHE A 52 2.64 -7.76 4.66
CA PHE A 52 1.33 -8.39 4.72
C PHE A 52 0.69 -8.20 6.11
N TYR A 53 -0.62 -7.97 6.12
CA TYR A 53 -1.46 -7.84 7.32
C TYR A 53 -2.67 -8.77 7.21
N THR A 54 -3.05 -9.40 8.31
CA THR A 54 -4.23 -10.28 8.39
C THR A 54 -5.53 -9.52 8.61
N ASP A 55 -5.45 -8.31 9.16
CA ASP A 55 -6.59 -7.46 9.51
C ASP A 55 -6.42 -6.03 8.99
N PHE A 56 -7.55 -5.37 8.78
CA PHE A 56 -7.61 -4.02 8.22
C PHE A 56 -7.03 -2.97 9.17
N ASP A 57 -7.32 -3.05 10.47
CA ASP A 57 -6.89 -2.05 11.44
C ASP A 57 -5.35 -1.96 11.53
N SER A 58 -4.68 -3.10 11.52
CA SER A 58 -3.21 -3.17 11.50
C SER A 58 -2.65 -2.66 10.18
N ALA A 59 -3.29 -2.98 9.05
CA ALA A 59 -2.90 -2.46 7.75
C ALA A 59 -3.03 -0.93 7.69
N GLN A 60 -4.13 -0.38 8.21
CA GLN A 60 -4.40 1.05 8.27
C GLN A 60 -3.38 1.78 9.14
N ARG A 61 -3.06 1.27 10.34
CA ARG A 61 -2.00 1.83 11.18
C ARG A 61 -0.63 1.80 10.50
N GLY A 62 -0.34 0.72 9.77
CA GLY A 62 0.89 0.59 8.98
C GLY A 62 0.98 1.61 7.85
N ALA A 63 -0.11 1.77 7.09
CA ALA A 63 -0.22 2.73 6.01
C ALA A 63 -0.07 4.17 6.53
N GLN A 64 -0.78 4.52 7.60
CA GLN A 64 -0.74 5.86 8.20
C GLN A 64 0.68 6.28 8.57
N ARG A 65 1.45 5.39 9.22
CA ARG A 65 2.86 5.67 9.58
C ARG A 65 3.76 5.95 8.38
N LEU A 66 3.51 5.34 7.23
CA LEU A 66 4.28 5.59 6.02
C LEU A 66 3.85 6.87 5.31
N ILE A 67 2.55 7.15 5.32
CA ILE A 67 1.97 8.37 4.76
C ILE A 67 2.44 9.61 5.52
N GLU A 68 2.49 9.54 6.86
CA GLU A 68 3.06 10.59 7.72
C GLU A 68 4.54 10.89 7.41
N ARG A 69 5.25 9.93 6.80
CA ARG A 69 6.64 10.08 6.31
C ARG A 69 6.72 10.52 4.85
N GLY A 70 5.59 10.90 4.24
CA GLY A 70 5.52 11.36 2.85
C GLY A 70 5.56 10.26 1.80
N ASN A 71 5.34 9.00 2.18
CA ASN A 71 5.34 7.89 1.23
C ASN A 71 3.92 7.66 0.67
N PRO A 72 3.70 7.74 -0.65
CA PRO A 72 2.43 7.33 -1.24
C PRO A 72 2.25 5.82 -1.12
N ILE A 73 1.07 5.39 -0.67
CA ILE A 73 0.76 4.01 -0.32
C ILE A 73 -0.45 3.49 -1.09
N LEU A 74 -0.43 2.19 -1.37
CA LEU A 74 -1.59 1.40 -1.78
C LEU A 74 -1.74 0.15 -0.90
N LEU A 75 -2.98 -0.32 -0.73
CA LEU A 75 -3.26 -1.66 -0.24
C LEU A 75 -3.80 -2.53 -1.38
N THR A 76 -3.50 -3.82 -1.37
CA THR A 76 -4.25 -4.80 -2.19
C THR A 76 -4.92 -5.82 -1.29
N GLN A 77 -6.18 -6.17 -1.60
CA GLN A 77 -6.88 -7.28 -0.96
C GLN A 77 -6.41 -8.62 -1.53
N VAL A 78 -6.12 -9.56 -0.63
CA VAL A 78 -5.85 -10.96 -0.93
C VAL A 78 -6.73 -11.85 -0.04
N PRO A 79 -6.96 -13.13 -0.37
CA PRO A 79 -7.89 -13.98 0.40
C PRO A 79 -7.60 -14.06 1.90
N LYS A 80 -6.33 -13.89 2.31
CA LYS A 80 -5.91 -13.99 3.71
C LYS A 80 -5.73 -12.63 4.42
N GLY A 81 -5.98 -11.51 3.75
CA GLY A 81 -5.77 -10.19 4.34
C GLY A 81 -5.41 -9.10 3.32
N LEU A 82 -4.49 -8.21 3.69
CA LEU A 82 -4.08 -7.06 2.89
C LEU A 82 -2.55 -7.03 2.74
N ILE A 83 -2.08 -6.56 1.58
CA ILE A 83 -0.67 -6.27 1.37
C ILE A 83 -0.51 -4.76 1.23
N LEU A 84 0.47 -4.21 1.96
CA LEU A 84 0.89 -2.83 1.94
C LEU A 84 1.99 -2.63 0.91
N TRP A 85 1.77 -1.68 0.00
CA TRP A 85 2.67 -1.35 -1.09
C TRP A 85 3.08 0.11 -1.02
N VAL A 86 4.35 0.40 -1.26
CA VAL A 86 4.89 1.77 -1.28
C VAL A 86 5.29 2.18 -2.69
N PHE A 87 5.03 3.43 -3.07
CA PHE A 87 5.42 3.97 -4.35
C PHE A 87 6.95 4.11 -4.45
N GLU A 88 7.50 3.65 -5.56
CA GLU A 88 8.93 3.67 -5.82
C GLU A 88 9.21 4.58 -7.03
N PRO A 89 9.59 5.85 -6.82
CA PRO A 89 9.73 6.83 -7.91
C PRO A 89 10.87 6.49 -8.88
N ASP A 90 11.91 5.83 -8.38
CA ASP A 90 13.11 5.48 -9.15
C ASP A 90 13.07 4.05 -9.71
N ALA A 91 11.95 3.34 -9.52
CA ALA A 91 11.79 1.98 -9.98
C ALA A 91 11.81 1.88 -11.51
N ARG A 92 12.43 0.82 -12.01
CA ARG A 92 12.40 0.44 -13.42
C ARG A 92 11.89 -0.98 -13.56
N VAL A 93 11.08 -1.25 -14.57
CA VAL A 93 10.68 -2.62 -14.89
C VAL A 93 11.93 -3.47 -15.16
N ALA A 94 11.93 -4.69 -14.61
CA ALA A 94 12.99 -5.66 -14.85
C ALA A 94 12.85 -6.39 -16.18
#